data_AF-A0A166HNG9-F1
#
_entry.id   AF-A0A166HNG9-F1
#
_cell.length_a   1.000
_cell.length_b   1.000
_cell.length_c   1.000
_cell.angle_alpha   90.00
_cell.angle_beta   90.00
_cell.angle_gamma   90.00
#
_symmetry.space_group_name_H-M   'P 1'
#
loop_
_entity.id
_entity.type
_entity.pdbx_description
1 polymer ?
#
loop_
_entity_poly.entity_id
_entity_poly.type
_entity_poly.pdbx_seq_one_letter_code
_entity_poly.pdbx_strand_id
1 'polypeptide(L)'
;MYIVPCTTAQNTTRPLRLIDDHNVPEVKALKARRKYLQSLMQSADRGTPPSPVAHRAHPRSSRQDTPSVPGYSVLVVDTNILPSSLSMLASTAVVPLPVIMELDGISANTSQLGETAKATMSYLTSHVRSHSTPLKVQTSKGNYLTFLTFRTEQVDFKDEASWERNMDDLILRTAIWRDDHWSDRSSMLKNPGAQCGTTVGGVKVVLLSLDRNLGLKARSRQLPAASGTDLAAILATGT
;
A
#
# COMPACT_ATOMS: atom_id res chain seq x y z
N MET A 1 12.60 78.45 33.76
CA MET A 1 12.45 77.02 33.38
C MET A 1 12.63 76.94 31.86
N TYR A 2 13.42 75.97 31.39
CA TYR A 2 14.20 75.96 30.15
C TYR A 2 13.43 75.85 28.81
N ILE A 3 14.09 76.22 27.71
CA ILE A 3 13.66 76.18 26.30
C ILE A 3 14.47 75.09 25.52
N VAL A 4 13.89 74.58 24.40
CA VAL A 4 14.49 73.97 23.15
C VAL A 4 14.89 72.45 23.21
N PRO A 5 14.89 71.65 22.10
CA PRO A 5 13.88 71.40 21.03
C PRO A 5 13.68 69.89 20.64
N CYS A 6 12.80 69.72 19.63
CA CYS A 6 12.63 68.64 18.64
C CYS A 6 13.90 67.92 18.13
N THR A 7 13.84 66.59 17.99
CA THR A 7 14.60 65.83 16.97
C THR A 7 13.87 64.54 16.53
N THR A 8 13.72 64.47 15.21
CA THR A 8 13.28 63.35 14.37
C THR A 8 14.16 62.11 14.54
N ALA A 9 13.56 60.92 14.71
CA ALA A 9 14.23 59.65 14.49
C ALA A 9 13.55 58.91 13.33
N GLN A 10 14.28 58.82 12.22
CA GLN A 10 14.00 57.99 11.05
C GLN A 10 14.31 56.51 11.34
N ASN A 11 13.86 55.66 10.42
CA ASN A 11 14.30 54.29 10.17
C ASN A 11 13.76 53.21 11.13
N THR A 12 13.19 52.09 10.69
CA THR A 12 13.43 51.34 9.44
C THR A 12 12.27 50.37 9.22
N THR A 13 11.76 50.36 7.99
CA THR A 13 11.01 49.27 7.39
C THR A 13 11.83 47.98 7.49
N ARG A 14 11.35 46.98 8.25
CA ARG A 14 11.83 45.59 8.11
C ARG A 14 10.86 44.84 7.20
N PRO A 15 11.21 44.53 5.95
CA PRO A 15 10.43 43.59 5.16
C PRO A 15 10.54 42.20 5.79
N LEU A 16 9.39 41.52 5.85
CA LEU A 16 9.31 40.08 6.09
C LEU A 16 10.27 39.40 5.11
N ARG A 17 11.36 38.82 5.65
CA ARG A 17 12.21 37.93 4.88
C ARG A 17 11.37 36.74 4.48
N LEU A 18 10.99 36.70 3.20
CA LEU A 18 10.79 35.44 2.48
C LEU A 18 12.00 34.56 2.77
N ILE A 19 11.79 33.50 3.54
CA ILE A 19 12.78 32.44 3.68
C ILE A 19 12.79 31.76 2.32
N ASP A 20 13.77 32.14 1.51
CA ASP A 20 14.06 31.53 0.22
C ASP A 20 14.53 30.09 0.51
N ASP A 21 13.61 29.15 0.36
CA ASP A 21 13.69 27.70 0.70
C ASP A 21 14.68 26.92 -0.19
N HIS A 22 15.66 27.62 -0.74
CA HIS A 22 16.54 27.13 -1.80
C HIS A 22 18.03 27.08 -1.41
N ASN A 23 18.39 27.48 -0.18
CA ASN A 23 19.79 27.49 0.24
C ASN A 23 20.04 26.82 1.61
N VAL A 24 19.31 25.74 1.91
CA VAL A 24 19.68 24.85 3.01
C VAL A 24 20.83 23.95 2.52
N PRO A 25 22.02 23.98 3.16
CA PRO A 25 23.20 23.21 2.72
C PRO A 25 22.92 21.69 2.65
N GLU A 26 21.96 21.22 3.43
CA GLU A 26 21.45 19.86 3.42
C GLU A 26 20.78 19.47 2.10
N VAL A 27 19.94 20.34 1.52
CA VAL A 27 19.29 20.09 0.22
C VAL A 27 20.31 20.09 -0.91
N LYS A 28 21.37 20.91 -0.80
CA LYS A 28 22.48 20.91 -1.77
C LYS A 28 23.29 19.61 -1.69
N ALA A 29 23.55 19.11 -0.49
CA ALA A 29 24.21 17.81 -0.29
C ALA A 29 23.37 16.65 -0.85
N LEU A 30 22.06 16.67 -0.62
CA LEU A 30 21.13 15.67 -1.15
C LEU A 30 21.04 15.73 -2.69
N LYS A 31 20.99 16.92 -3.29
CA LYS A 31 21.03 17.09 -4.76
C LYS A 31 22.36 16.62 -5.35
N ALA A 32 23.49 16.90 -4.69
CA ALA A 32 24.80 16.41 -5.11
C ALA A 32 24.88 14.88 -5.07
N ARG A 33 24.37 14.26 -3.99
CA ARG A 33 24.31 12.81 -3.83
C ARG A 33 23.42 12.15 -4.89
N ARG A 34 22.25 12.74 -5.17
CA ARG A 34 21.37 12.27 -6.25
C ARG A 34 22.06 12.30 -7.61
N LYS A 35 22.74 13.41 -7.93
CA LYS A 35 23.46 13.57 -9.21
C LYS A 35 24.60 12.57 -9.35
N TYR A 36 25.33 12.31 -8.26
CA TYR A 36 26.41 11.31 -8.23
C TYR A 36 25.89 9.88 -8.46
N LEU A 37 24.79 9.50 -7.80
CA LEU A 37 24.17 8.19 -8.01
C LEU A 37 23.65 8.04 -9.45
N GLN A 38 23.05 9.10 -10.01
CA GLN A 38 22.63 9.11 -11.41
C GLN A 38 23.80 8.95 -12.38
N SER A 39 24.95 9.59 -12.12
CA SER A 39 26.12 9.38 -12.98
C SER A 39 26.66 7.96 -12.89
N LEU A 40 26.60 7.33 -11.70
CA LEU A 40 27.03 5.94 -11.51
C LEU A 40 26.17 4.93 -12.28
N MET A 41 24.85 5.18 -12.33
CA MET A 41 23.93 4.35 -13.10
C MET A 41 24.13 4.51 -14.61
N GLN A 42 24.40 5.74 -15.07
CA GLN A 42 24.66 6.01 -16.49
C GLN A 42 26.01 5.45 -16.97
N SER A 43 27.00 5.36 -16.08
CA SER A 43 28.28 4.70 -16.39
C SER A 43 28.20 3.18 -16.35
N ALA A 44 27.29 2.59 -15.57
CA ALA A 44 27.04 1.15 -15.58
C ALA A 44 26.39 0.63 -16.88
N ASP A 45 25.71 1.51 -17.62
CA ASP A 45 24.97 1.15 -18.84
C ASP A 45 25.82 1.22 -20.14
N ARG A 46 27.09 1.63 -20.04
CA ARG A 46 27.99 1.81 -21.21
C ARG A 46 29.01 0.70 -21.42
N GLY A 47 28.92 -0.40 -20.67
CA GLY A 47 29.93 -1.44 -20.64
C GLY A 47 29.40 -2.85 -20.89
N THR A 48 28.77 -3.12 -22.03
CA THR A 48 28.53 -4.51 -22.45
C THR A 48 28.59 -4.64 -23.98
N PRO A 49 29.55 -5.39 -24.55
CA PRO A 49 29.54 -5.73 -25.97
C PRO A 49 28.46 -6.80 -26.26
N PRO A 50 27.91 -6.86 -27.49
CA PRO A 50 26.90 -7.84 -27.84
C PRO A 50 27.57 -9.20 -28.15
N SER A 51 27.43 -10.16 -27.23
CA SER A 51 27.71 -11.57 -27.53
C SER A 51 26.42 -12.28 -27.98
N PRO A 52 26.44 -13.05 -29.09
CA PRO A 52 25.29 -13.79 -29.55
C PRO A 52 25.19 -15.08 -28.75
N VAL A 53 24.31 -15.11 -27.75
CA VAL A 53 24.00 -16.33 -27.01
C VAL A 53 22.57 -16.73 -27.35
N ALA A 54 22.47 -17.90 -27.97
CA ALA A 54 21.25 -18.53 -28.45
C ALA A 54 20.10 -18.40 -27.45
N HIS A 55 18.97 -17.88 -27.93
CA HIS A 55 17.71 -17.89 -27.20
C HIS A 55 17.26 -19.34 -26.99
N ARG A 56 17.66 -19.95 -25.88
CA ARG A 56 16.79 -20.93 -25.23
C ARG A 56 15.64 -20.11 -24.67
N ALA A 57 14.49 -20.21 -25.34
CA ALA A 57 13.23 -19.70 -24.85
C ALA A 57 12.96 -20.33 -23.48
N HIS A 58 13.35 -19.63 -22.42
CA HIS A 58 12.78 -19.89 -21.12
C HIS A 58 11.29 -19.65 -21.26
N PRO A 59 10.42 -20.62 -20.88
CA PRO A 59 9.00 -20.36 -20.88
C PRO A 59 8.80 -19.14 -19.98
N ARG A 60 8.30 -18.05 -20.57
CA ARG A 60 7.78 -16.92 -19.80
C ARG A 60 6.85 -17.57 -18.80
N SER A 61 7.21 -17.54 -17.52
CA SER A 61 6.31 -17.93 -16.44
C SER A 61 5.00 -17.24 -16.77
N SER A 62 4.01 -18.03 -17.16
CA SER A 62 2.72 -17.56 -17.63
C SER A 62 2.28 -16.53 -16.60
N ARG A 63 1.95 -15.31 -17.05
CA ARG A 63 1.11 -14.45 -16.24
C ARG A 63 -0.05 -15.34 -15.84
N GLN A 64 -0.07 -15.79 -14.59
CA GLN A 64 -1.24 -16.48 -14.07
C GLN A 64 -2.27 -15.38 -14.09
N ASP A 65 -3.15 -15.40 -15.09
CA ASP A 65 -4.45 -14.81 -14.95
C ASP A 65 -4.93 -15.32 -13.59
N THR A 66 -5.14 -14.40 -12.65
CA THR A 66 -5.57 -14.74 -11.30
C THR A 66 -7.09 -14.57 -11.31
N PRO A 67 -7.88 -15.58 -11.74
CA PRO A 67 -9.32 -15.47 -11.67
C PRO A 67 -9.68 -15.45 -10.18
N SER A 68 -9.84 -14.25 -9.63
CA SER A 68 -10.42 -14.10 -8.31
C SER A 68 -11.90 -14.43 -8.45
N VAL A 69 -12.37 -15.42 -7.71
CA VAL A 69 -13.77 -15.84 -7.75
C VAL A 69 -14.49 -15.22 -6.56
N PRO A 70 -15.53 -14.39 -6.76
CA PRO A 70 -16.32 -13.84 -5.66
C PRO A 70 -16.85 -14.92 -4.72
N GLY A 71 -16.77 -14.68 -3.41
CA GLY A 71 -17.17 -15.66 -2.38
C GLY A 71 -16.15 -16.77 -2.07
N TYR A 72 -15.21 -17.02 -2.97
CA TYR A 72 -14.12 -17.99 -2.79
C TYR A 72 -12.79 -17.30 -2.48
N SER A 73 -12.41 -16.31 -3.28
CA SER A 73 -11.17 -15.56 -3.15
C SER A 73 -11.26 -14.50 -2.05
N VAL A 74 -10.17 -14.36 -1.30
CA VAL A 74 -9.97 -13.27 -0.34
C VAL A 74 -8.91 -12.32 -0.86
N LEU A 75 -9.25 -11.04 -0.87
CA LEU A 75 -8.38 -9.98 -1.37
C LEU A 75 -7.74 -9.29 -0.17
N VAL A 76 -6.42 -9.37 -0.08
CA VAL A 76 -5.67 -8.63 0.95
C VAL A 76 -5.22 -7.33 0.33
N VAL A 77 -5.57 -6.21 0.94
CA VAL A 77 -5.43 -4.89 0.31
C VAL A 77 -4.33 -4.09 0.97
N ASP A 78 -3.45 -3.52 0.14
CA ASP A 78 -2.37 -2.61 0.51
C ASP A 78 -2.83 -1.14 0.56
N THR A 79 -2.10 -0.29 1.30
CA THR A 79 -2.31 1.16 1.50
C THR A 79 -2.44 1.93 0.18
N ASN A 80 -1.73 1.50 -0.86
CA ASN A 80 -1.67 2.19 -2.15
C ASN A 80 -2.91 1.98 -3.03
N ILE A 81 -3.86 1.13 -2.64
CA ILE A 81 -5.10 0.95 -3.38
C ILE A 81 -6.14 1.87 -2.77
N LEU A 82 -6.56 2.85 -3.56
CA LEU A 82 -7.61 3.76 -3.18
C LEU A 82 -8.85 2.97 -2.75
N PRO A 83 -9.37 3.19 -1.54
CA PRO A 83 -10.47 2.41 -0.98
C PRO A 83 -11.82 2.77 -1.58
N SER A 84 -11.90 3.79 -2.44
CA SER A 84 -13.01 3.93 -3.38
C SER A 84 -13.26 2.64 -4.16
N SER A 85 -12.19 1.91 -4.51
CA SER A 85 -12.23 0.61 -5.17
C SER A 85 -12.72 -0.54 -4.26
N LEU A 86 -12.58 -0.41 -2.93
CA LEU A 86 -12.97 -1.47 -1.98
C LEU A 86 -14.49 -1.68 -1.94
N SER A 87 -15.26 -0.60 -2.11
CA SER A 87 -16.73 -0.66 -2.13
C SER A 87 -17.28 -1.44 -3.34
N MET A 88 -16.48 -1.52 -4.41
CA MET A 88 -16.83 -2.21 -5.65
C MET A 88 -16.39 -3.68 -5.67
N LEU A 89 -15.72 -4.15 -4.62
CA LEU A 89 -15.28 -5.54 -4.52
C LEU A 89 -16.46 -6.44 -4.11
N ALA A 90 -16.87 -7.33 -5.02
CA ALA A 90 -17.81 -8.40 -4.72
C ALA A 90 -17.21 -9.50 -3.81
N SER A 91 -15.89 -9.53 -3.68
CA SER A 91 -15.13 -10.52 -2.89
C SER A 91 -14.88 -10.06 -1.46
N THR A 92 -14.57 -11.00 -0.55
CA THR A 92 -14.13 -10.64 0.81
C THR A 92 -12.81 -9.90 0.75
N ALA A 93 -12.78 -8.65 1.22
CA ALA A 93 -11.58 -7.84 1.35
C ALA A 93 -11.08 -7.86 2.81
N VAL A 94 -9.79 -8.09 2.98
CA VAL A 94 -9.08 -8.00 4.25
C VAL A 94 -8.09 -6.85 4.16
N VAL A 95 -8.20 -5.91 5.09
CA VAL A 95 -7.27 -4.79 5.25
C VAL A 95 -6.35 -5.13 6.44
N PRO A 96 -5.04 -5.29 6.21
CA PRO A 96 -4.08 -5.48 7.29
C PRO A 96 -4.04 -4.27 8.23
N LEU A 97 -3.84 -4.49 9.53
CA LEU A 97 -3.66 -3.43 10.52
C LEU A 97 -2.46 -2.51 10.22
N PRO A 98 -1.31 -2.99 9.66
CA PRO A 98 -0.23 -2.10 9.19
C PRO A 98 -0.71 -1.05 8.19
N VAL A 99 -1.64 -1.40 7.31
CA VAL A 99 -2.24 -0.44 6.35
C VAL A 99 -3.04 0.64 7.06
N ILE A 100 -3.78 0.27 8.11
CA ILE A 100 -4.48 1.23 8.96
C ILE A 100 -3.50 2.18 9.65
N MET A 101 -2.38 1.66 10.17
CA MET A 101 -1.33 2.46 10.81
C MET A 101 -0.71 3.47 9.84
N GLU A 102 -0.42 3.05 8.60
CA GLU A 102 0.09 3.94 7.56
C GLU A 102 -0.92 5.03 7.18
N LEU A 103 -2.18 4.66 6.97
CA LEU A 103 -3.26 5.60 6.67
C LEU A 103 -3.45 6.62 7.79
N ASP A 104 -3.37 6.21 9.06
CA ASP A 104 -3.46 7.11 10.21
C ASP A 104 -2.30 8.12 10.19
N GLY A 105 -1.08 7.67 9.89
CA GLY A 105 0.10 8.53 9.72
C GLY A 105 -0.02 9.51 8.53
N ILE A 106 -0.58 9.06 7.40
CA ILE A 106 -0.80 9.90 6.21
C ILE A 106 -1.91 10.92 6.46
N SER A 107 -2.96 10.54 7.21
CA SER A 107 -4.14 11.37 7.47
C SER A 107 -3.84 12.65 8.25
N ALA A 108 -2.71 12.72 8.95
CA ALA A 108 -2.27 13.94 9.63
C ALA A 108 -1.91 15.07 8.64
N ASN A 109 -1.58 14.72 7.40
CA ASN A 109 -1.24 15.70 6.37
C ASN A 109 -2.49 16.39 5.80
N THR A 110 -2.37 17.68 5.44
CA THR A 110 -3.44 18.45 4.80
C THR A 110 -3.38 18.41 3.28
N SER A 111 -2.58 17.50 2.71
CA SER A 111 -2.52 17.30 1.26
C SER A 111 -3.77 16.54 0.78
N GLN A 112 -4.01 16.55 -0.53
CA GLN A 112 -5.06 15.74 -1.16
C GLN A 112 -4.96 14.25 -0.78
N LEU A 113 -3.74 13.73 -0.63
CA LEU A 113 -3.49 12.37 -0.15
C LEU A 113 -3.95 12.17 1.30
N GLY A 114 -3.71 13.15 2.17
CA GLY A 114 -4.18 13.14 3.55
C GLY A 114 -5.71 13.21 3.67
N GLU A 115 -6.38 14.04 2.86
CA GLU A 115 -7.84 14.08 2.78
C GLU A 115 -8.43 12.74 2.31
N THR A 116 -7.81 12.14 1.29
CA THR A 116 -8.18 10.82 0.80
C THR A 116 -8.01 9.77 1.91
N ALA A 117 -6.89 9.78 2.64
CA ALA A 117 -6.66 8.88 3.78
C ALA A 117 -7.66 9.08 4.92
N LYS A 118 -8.11 10.32 5.19
CA LYS A 118 -9.18 10.58 6.17
C LYS A 118 -10.51 9.99 5.70
N ALA A 119 -10.87 10.20 4.43
CA ALA A 119 -12.10 9.64 3.85
C ALA A 119 -12.09 8.10 3.91
N THR A 120 -10.96 7.49 3.56
CA THR A 120 -10.69 6.07 3.74
C THR A 120 -10.95 5.61 5.16
N MET A 121 -10.31 6.25 6.14
CA MET A 121 -10.40 5.84 7.54
C MET A 121 -11.83 5.97 8.08
N SER A 122 -12.59 6.96 7.62
CA SER A 122 -14.01 7.11 7.92
C SER A 122 -14.85 5.96 7.31
N TYR A 123 -14.59 5.60 6.06
CA TYR A 123 -15.22 4.46 5.40
C TYR A 123 -14.93 3.14 6.14
N LEU A 124 -13.66 2.87 6.44
CA LEU A 124 -13.27 1.66 7.18
C LEU A 124 -13.91 1.61 8.56
N THR A 125 -13.90 2.73 9.30
CA THR A 125 -14.48 2.78 10.66
C THR A 125 -16.00 2.56 10.66
N SER A 126 -16.71 3.04 9.63
CA SER A 126 -18.16 2.83 9.49
C SER A 126 -18.52 1.42 9.03
N HIS A 127 -17.72 0.81 8.14
CA HIS A 127 -18.04 -0.49 7.54
C HIS A 127 -17.56 -1.69 8.36
N VAL A 128 -16.44 -1.58 9.08
CA VAL A 128 -15.90 -2.69 9.90
C VAL A 128 -16.84 -3.16 11.01
N ARG A 129 -17.74 -2.28 11.48
CA ARG A 129 -18.75 -2.64 12.51
C ARG A 129 -19.87 -3.50 11.95
N SER A 130 -20.10 -3.44 10.63
CA SER A 130 -21.16 -4.19 9.97
C SER A 130 -20.66 -5.60 9.65
N HIS A 131 -21.00 -6.56 10.52
CA HIS A 131 -20.63 -7.97 10.41
C HIS A 131 -21.13 -8.64 9.11
N SER A 132 -22.05 -7.98 8.39
CA SER A 132 -22.58 -8.41 7.10
C SER A 132 -21.72 -7.98 5.90
N THR A 133 -20.74 -7.09 6.09
CA THR A 133 -19.90 -6.61 4.97
C THR A 133 -18.74 -7.57 4.69
N PRO A 134 -18.33 -7.72 3.42
CA PRO A 134 -17.17 -8.51 3.04
C PRO A 134 -15.84 -7.92 3.51
N LEU A 135 -15.84 -6.80 4.25
CA LEU A 135 -14.66 -6.06 4.66
C LEU A 135 -14.24 -6.42 6.08
N LYS A 136 -13.01 -6.88 6.26
CA LYS A 136 -12.43 -7.21 7.57
C LYS A 136 -11.12 -6.50 7.78
N VAL A 137 -10.83 -6.09 9.01
CA VAL A 137 -9.49 -5.62 9.40
C VAL A 137 -8.81 -6.71 10.21
N GLN A 138 -7.55 -7.02 9.88
CA GLN A 138 -6.81 -8.12 10.48
C GLN A 138 -5.43 -7.68 10.98
N THR A 139 -5.05 -8.10 12.19
CA THR A 139 -3.69 -7.89 12.71
C THR A 139 -2.71 -8.85 12.06
N SER A 140 -1.40 -8.56 12.11
CA SER A 140 -0.37 -9.45 11.55
C SER A 140 -0.37 -10.86 12.20
N LYS A 141 -0.93 -10.98 13.40
CA LYS A 141 -1.09 -12.25 14.14
C LYS A 141 -2.39 -13.02 13.79
N GLY A 142 -3.21 -12.50 12.88
CA GLY A 142 -4.40 -13.17 12.38
C GLY A 142 -5.72 -12.79 13.06
N ASN A 143 -5.69 -11.91 14.07
CA ASN A 143 -6.91 -11.52 14.79
C ASN A 143 -7.73 -10.51 13.97
N TYR A 144 -9.06 -10.66 13.97
CA TYR A 144 -9.95 -9.69 13.34
C TYR A 144 -10.37 -8.61 14.33
N LEU A 145 -10.36 -7.36 13.86
CA LEU A 145 -10.89 -6.22 14.60
C LEU A 145 -12.31 -5.93 14.15
N THR A 146 -13.24 -5.83 15.11
CA THR A 146 -14.63 -5.42 14.89
C THR A 146 -14.82 -3.91 15.04
N PHE A 147 -13.81 -3.21 15.57
CA PHE A 147 -13.78 -1.77 15.73
C PHE A 147 -12.34 -1.25 15.63
N LEU A 148 -12.18 -0.06 15.04
CA LEU A 148 -10.88 0.61 14.83
C LEU A 148 -10.59 1.67 15.90
N THR A 149 -11.00 1.41 17.15
CA THR A 149 -10.64 2.23 18.31
C THR A 149 -9.16 2.09 18.64
N PHE A 150 -8.63 0.86 18.52
CA PHE A 150 -7.22 0.56 18.64
C PHE A 150 -6.65 0.34 17.25
N ARG A 151 -5.81 1.29 16.81
CA ARG A 151 -5.24 1.33 15.45
C ARG A 151 -3.76 0.95 15.41
N THR A 152 -3.21 0.51 16.53
CA THR A 152 -1.80 0.15 16.67
C THR A 152 -1.65 -1.33 16.99
N GLU A 153 -0.63 -1.94 16.39
CA GLU A 153 -0.18 -3.29 16.74
C GLU A 153 1.12 -3.19 17.54
N GLN A 154 1.26 -3.97 18.60
CA GLN A 154 2.55 -4.12 19.25
C GLN A 154 3.40 -5.08 18.41
N VAL A 155 4.35 -4.50 17.68
CA VAL A 155 5.28 -5.24 16.82
C VAL A 155 6.68 -5.14 17.40
N ASP A 156 7.35 -6.28 17.53
CA ASP A 156 8.75 -6.34 17.92
C ASP A 156 9.61 -6.74 16.70
N PHE A 157 10.31 -5.77 16.13
CA PHE A 157 11.23 -5.97 15.01
C PHE A 157 12.64 -6.40 15.43
N LYS A 158 12.88 -6.56 16.74
CA LYS A 158 14.21 -6.91 17.28
C LYS A 158 14.53 -8.39 17.22
N ASP A 159 13.54 -9.23 16.92
CA ASP A 159 13.78 -10.66 16.73
C ASP A 159 14.60 -10.88 15.45
N GLU A 160 15.88 -11.18 15.62
CA GLU A 160 16.81 -11.44 14.52
C GLU A 160 16.42 -12.67 13.68
N ALA A 161 15.70 -13.62 14.29
CA ALA A 161 15.23 -14.83 13.62
C ALA A 161 13.94 -14.59 12.80
N SER A 162 13.23 -13.49 13.06
CA SER A 162 12.02 -13.14 12.32
C SER A 162 12.35 -12.48 10.99
N TRP A 163 11.61 -12.84 9.95
CA TRP A 163 11.68 -12.17 8.65
C TRP A 163 10.84 -10.89 8.62
N GLU A 164 10.04 -10.63 9.65
CA GLU A 164 9.19 -9.45 9.75
C GLU A 164 10.02 -8.26 10.22
N ARG A 165 10.51 -7.45 9.28
CA ARG A 165 11.42 -6.33 9.59
C ARG A 165 10.84 -4.95 9.27
N ASN A 166 9.72 -4.91 8.56
CA ASN A 166 9.05 -3.67 8.14
C ASN A 166 7.53 -3.89 8.01
N MET A 167 6.79 -2.82 7.67
CA MET A 167 5.33 -2.87 7.49
C MET A 167 4.91 -3.77 6.32
N ASP A 168 5.64 -3.77 5.20
CA ASP A 168 5.39 -4.69 4.07
C ASP A 168 5.39 -6.14 4.55
N ASP A 169 6.33 -6.52 5.41
CA ASP A 169 6.45 -7.89 5.88
C ASP A 169 5.25 -8.29 6.76
N LEU A 170 4.70 -7.35 7.52
CA LEU A 170 3.46 -7.56 8.28
C LEU A 170 2.23 -7.68 7.37
N ILE A 171 2.18 -6.92 6.27
CA ILE A 171 1.15 -7.06 5.22
C ILE A 171 1.22 -8.45 4.59
N LEU A 172 2.43 -8.88 4.20
CA LEU A 172 2.68 -10.20 3.64
C LEU A 172 2.31 -11.31 4.63
N ARG A 173 2.66 -11.14 5.91
CA ARG A 173 2.31 -12.10 6.96
C ARG A 173 0.79 -12.23 7.12
N THR A 174 0.07 -11.12 7.06
CA THR A 174 -1.41 -11.14 7.10
C THR A 174 -1.96 -11.97 5.95
N ALA A 175 -1.42 -11.80 4.75
CA ALA A 175 -1.86 -12.56 3.58
C ALA A 175 -1.49 -14.04 3.63
N ILE A 176 -0.28 -14.39 4.09
CA ILE A 176 0.15 -15.77 4.31
C ILE A 176 -0.74 -16.45 5.35
N TRP A 177 -0.96 -15.79 6.49
CA TRP A 177 -1.85 -16.31 7.52
C TRP A 177 -3.24 -16.58 6.96
N ARG A 178 -3.72 -15.68 6.08
CA ARG A 178 -5.03 -15.84 5.43
C ARG A 178 -5.07 -17.02 4.47
N ASP A 179 -3.98 -17.33 3.78
CA ASP A 179 -3.88 -18.48 2.89
C ASP A 179 -3.84 -19.79 3.69
N ASP A 180 -3.04 -19.83 4.77
CA ASP A 180 -2.92 -20.97 5.68
C ASP A 180 -4.23 -21.29 6.39
N HIS A 181 -4.98 -20.25 6.79
CA HIS A 181 -6.26 -20.37 7.52
C HIS A 181 -7.46 -20.05 6.61
N TRP A 182 -7.31 -20.26 5.30
CA TRP A 182 -8.41 -20.07 4.37
C TRP A 182 -9.50 -21.11 4.60
N SER A 183 -10.76 -20.69 4.46
CA SER A 183 -11.92 -21.57 4.54
C SER A 183 -12.85 -21.25 3.39
N ASP A 184 -13.31 -22.28 2.70
CA ASP A 184 -14.26 -22.12 1.60
C ASP A 184 -15.61 -21.64 2.13
N ARG A 185 -16.04 -20.48 1.66
CA ARG A 185 -17.34 -19.88 1.99
C ARG A 185 -18.27 -19.79 0.77
N SER A 186 -17.90 -20.43 -0.34
CA SER A 186 -18.70 -20.46 -1.57
C SER A 186 -20.08 -21.09 -1.34
N SER A 187 -20.20 -22.05 -0.41
CA SER A 187 -21.48 -22.67 -0.04
C SER A 187 -22.43 -21.76 0.75
N MET A 188 -21.89 -20.70 1.37
CA MET A 188 -22.66 -19.71 2.13
C MET A 188 -23.14 -18.54 1.26
N LEU A 189 -22.37 -18.18 0.21
CA LEU A 189 -22.81 -17.27 -0.85
C LEU A 189 -23.64 -18.05 -1.89
N LYS A 190 -24.83 -18.52 -1.51
CA LYS A 190 -25.80 -19.08 -2.48
C LYS A 190 -26.37 -17.95 -3.35
N ASN A 191 -25.63 -17.53 -4.37
CA ASN A 191 -26.23 -16.90 -5.54
C ASN A 191 -26.77 -18.00 -6.45
N PRO A 192 -28.08 -18.04 -6.77
CA PRO A 192 -28.70 -19.13 -7.53
C PRO A 192 -28.24 -19.25 -9.00
N GLY A 193 -27.30 -18.40 -9.45
CA GLY A 193 -26.72 -18.43 -10.81
C GLY A 193 -25.26 -18.88 -10.90
N ALA A 194 -24.53 -19.04 -9.78
CA ALA A 194 -23.14 -19.48 -9.81
C ALA A 194 -23.09 -21.00 -9.84
N GLN A 195 -23.00 -21.57 -11.04
CA GLN A 195 -22.93 -23.01 -11.24
C GLN A 195 -21.78 -23.64 -10.43
N CYS A 196 -22.15 -24.65 -9.65
CA CYS A 196 -21.28 -25.58 -8.95
C CYS A 196 -20.40 -26.32 -9.96
N GLY A 197 -19.27 -25.73 -10.37
CA GLY A 197 -18.35 -26.33 -11.34
C GLY A 197 -17.07 -25.54 -11.66
N THR A 198 -17.01 -24.24 -11.38
CA THR A 198 -15.87 -23.38 -11.78
C THR A 198 -14.81 -23.17 -10.68
N THR A 199 -14.80 -23.97 -9.62
CA THR A 199 -13.85 -23.82 -8.50
C THR A 199 -12.51 -24.55 -8.71
N VAL A 200 -12.36 -25.32 -9.81
CA VAL A 200 -11.10 -26.03 -10.13
C VAL A 200 -10.05 -25.01 -10.59
N GLY A 201 -9.24 -24.52 -9.64
CA GLY A 201 -8.13 -23.59 -9.90
C GLY A 201 -8.35 -22.14 -9.42
N GLY A 202 -9.43 -21.88 -8.65
CA GLY A 202 -9.64 -20.56 -8.04
C GLY A 202 -8.52 -20.20 -7.06
N VAL A 203 -8.05 -18.95 -7.11
CA VAL A 203 -7.01 -18.48 -6.20
C VAL A 203 -7.62 -18.14 -4.83
N LYS A 204 -7.11 -18.73 -3.75
CA LYS A 204 -7.65 -18.56 -2.39
C LYS A 204 -7.43 -17.15 -1.87
N VAL A 205 -6.20 -16.66 -1.95
CA VAL A 205 -5.79 -15.35 -1.45
C VAL A 205 -5.00 -14.62 -2.52
N VAL A 206 -5.35 -13.36 -2.75
CA VAL A 206 -4.63 -12.49 -3.68
C VAL A 206 -4.25 -11.21 -2.94
N LEU A 207 -2.97 -10.87 -2.95
CA LEU A 207 -2.51 -9.55 -2.52
C LEU A 207 -2.79 -8.54 -3.63
N LEU A 208 -3.60 -7.54 -3.32
CA LEU A 208 -3.81 -6.39 -4.18
C LEU A 208 -2.81 -5.30 -3.76
N SER A 209 -1.87 -4.96 -4.65
CA SER A 209 -0.96 -3.84 -4.44
C SER A 209 -0.55 -3.21 -5.78
N LEU A 210 -0.33 -1.89 -5.75
CA LEU A 210 0.27 -1.14 -6.85
C LEU A 210 1.80 -1.05 -6.72
N ASP A 211 2.38 -1.48 -5.60
CA ASP A 211 3.82 -1.53 -5.40
C ASP A 211 4.41 -2.82 -6.01
N ARG A 212 5.28 -2.64 -7.01
CA ARG A 212 5.97 -3.72 -7.69
C ARG A 212 6.86 -4.54 -6.75
N ASN A 213 7.55 -3.90 -5.81
CA ASN A 213 8.44 -4.58 -4.89
C ASN A 213 7.65 -5.45 -3.91
N LEU A 214 6.54 -4.93 -3.38
CA LEU A 214 5.65 -5.70 -2.52
C LEU A 214 5.07 -6.91 -3.28
N GLY A 215 4.63 -6.71 -4.52
CA GLY A 215 4.17 -7.79 -5.39
C GLY A 215 5.25 -8.85 -5.69
N LEU A 216 6.51 -8.44 -5.85
CA LEU A 216 7.63 -9.38 -6.02
C LEU A 216 7.92 -10.16 -4.73
N LYS A 217 7.90 -9.51 -3.57
CA LYS A 217 8.07 -10.16 -2.26
C LYS A 217 6.94 -11.17 -1.96
N ALA A 218 5.71 -10.88 -2.39
CA ALA A 218 4.59 -11.80 -2.30
C ALA A 218 4.83 -13.04 -3.17
N ARG A 219 5.15 -12.84 -4.45
CA ARG A 219 5.38 -13.94 -5.39
C ARG A 219 6.58 -14.82 -5.01
N SER A 220 7.64 -14.24 -4.44
CA SER A 220 8.78 -15.03 -3.94
C SER A 220 8.39 -15.95 -2.78
N ARG A 221 7.27 -15.68 -2.11
CA ARG A 221 6.67 -16.49 -1.03
C ARG A 221 5.48 -17.31 -1.52
N GLN A 222 5.34 -17.50 -2.84
CA GLN A 222 4.25 -18.24 -3.46
C GLN A 222 2.86 -17.63 -3.22
N LEU A 223 2.79 -16.36 -2.79
CA LEU A 223 1.54 -15.64 -2.64
C LEU A 223 1.19 -14.91 -3.95
N PRO A 224 0.00 -15.16 -4.53
CA PRO A 224 -0.46 -14.45 -5.72
C PRO A 224 -0.61 -12.95 -5.45
N ALA A 225 -0.13 -12.12 -6.38
CA ALA A 225 -0.21 -10.67 -6.30
C ALA A 225 -0.75 -10.09 -7.60
N ALA A 226 -1.81 -9.28 -7.50
CA ALA A 226 -2.51 -8.62 -8.59
C ALA A 226 -2.16 -7.13 -8.62
N SER A 227 -1.90 -6.65 -9.84
CA SER A 227 -1.56 -5.27 -10.17
C SER A 227 -2.80 -4.45 -10.53
N GLY A 228 -2.64 -3.15 -10.82
CA GLY A 228 -3.76 -2.27 -11.16
C GLY A 228 -4.58 -2.74 -12.37
N THR A 229 -3.95 -3.35 -13.38
CA THR A 229 -4.66 -3.91 -14.54
C THR A 229 -5.52 -5.12 -14.15
N ASP A 230 -4.99 -5.95 -13.26
CA ASP A 230 -5.70 -7.13 -12.75
C ASP A 230 -6.86 -6.70 -11.85
N LEU A 231 -6.68 -5.64 -11.07
CA LEU A 231 -7.72 -5.04 -10.23
C LEU A 231 -8.92 -4.58 -11.07
N ALA A 232 -8.69 -3.95 -12.22
CA ALA A 232 -9.78 -3.54 -13.11
C ALA A 232 -10.59 -4.76 -13.62
N ALA A 233 -9.92 -5.86 -13.93
CA ALA A 233 -10.59 -7.10 -14.33
C ALA A 233 -11.38 -7.74 -13.17
N ILE A 234 -10.82 -7.73 -11.96
CA ILE A 234 -11.46 -8.22 -10.74
C ILE A 234 -12.72 -7.39 -10.42
N LEU A 235 -12.64 -6.06 -10.56
CA LEU A 235 -13.78 -5.17 -10.36
C LEU A 235 -14.85 -5.33 -11.43
N ALA A 236 -14.47 -5.48 -12.70
CA ALA A 236 -15.41 -5.69 -13.80
C ALA A 236 -16.20 -7.00 -13.69
N THR A 237 -15.67 -7.98 -12.96
CA THR A 237 -16.33 -9.27 -12.70
C THR A 237 -17.33 -9.18 -11.52
N GLY A 238 -17.26 -8.12 -10.72
CA GLY A 238 -18.07 -7.92 -9.51
C GLY A 238 -19.31 -7.05 -9.67
N THR A 239 -19.54 -6.48 -10.86
CA THR A 239 -20.73 -5.69 -11.23
C THR A 239 -21.71 -6.48 -12.07
#